data_AF-A0A0V1HAM7-F1
#
_entry.id   AF-A0A0V1HAM7-F1
#
_cell.length_a   1.000
_cell.length_b   1.000
_cell.length_c   1.000
_cell.angle_alpha   90.00
_cell.angle_beta   90.00
_cell.angle_gamma   90.00
#
_symmetry.space_group_name_H-M   'P 1'
#
loop_
_entity.id
_entity.type
_entity.pdbx_description
1 polymer ?
#
loop_
_entity_poly.entity_id
_entity_poly.type
_entity_poly.pdbx_seq_one_letter_code
_entity_poly.pdbx_strand_id
1 'polypeptide(L)'
;MRATLTALNYSNVYYEIDDAVLREIVGKKPSTKMKKEASEICLRANINYYSCRRQLENFRRIFKAVENCKGNLLLEIRRKFLLPTRLCKRYALAIFMCTYRFEFPRKRLGYLSFDDLCVCCIKMINCWSNRAFGKLWPSQTIIVLKTGC
;
A
#
# COMPACT_ATOMS: atom_id res chain seq x y z
N MET A 1 27.82 5.94 -14.05
CA MET A 1 26.58 6.51 -13.48
C MET A 1 25.30 6.24 -14.29
N ARG A 2 25.32 5.92 -15.59
CA ARG A 2 24.09 5.61 -16.37
C ARG A 2 23.44 4.25 -16.01
N ALA A 3 24.22 3.22 -15.70
CA ALA A 3 23.69 1.87 -15.41
C ALA A 3 22.81 1.80 -14.16
N THR A 4 23.13 2.57 -13.11
CA THR A 4 22.35 2.64 -11.87
C THR A 4 21.03 3.38 -12.04
N LEU A 5 20.99 4.45 -12.84
CA LEU A 5 19.76 5.20 -13.14
C LEU A 5 18.78 4.35 -13.96
N THR A 6 19.26 3.59 -14.95
CA THR A 6 18.39 2.69 -15.75
C THR A 6 17.83 1.55 -14.91
N ALA A 7 18.63 0.94 -14.04
CA ALA A 7 18.18 -0.11 -13.13
C ALA A 7 17.16 0.39 -12.09
N LEU A 8 17.36 1.61 -11.56
CA LEU A 8 16.39 2.27 -10.67
C LEU A 8 15.09 2.62 -11.40
N ASN A 9 15.15 3.13 -12.63
CA ASN A 9 13.96 3.41 -13.43
C ASN A 9 13.19 2.14 -13.79
N TYR A 10 13.90 1.05 -14.10
CA TYR A 10 13.28 -0.25 -14.35
C TYR A 10 12.61 -0.80 -13.07
N SER A 11 13.26 -0.67 -11.91
CA SER A 11 12.64 -1.01 -10.62
C SER A 11 11.37 -0.20 -10.37
N ASN A 12 11.37 1.09 -10.66
CA ASN A 12 10.19 1.95 -10.47
C ASN A 12 9.00 1.44 -11.28
N VAL A 13 9.19 1.20 -12.58
CA VAL A 13 8.15 0.68 -13.47
C VAL A 13 7.73 -0.73 -13.03
N TYR A 14 8.69 -1.58 -12.63
CA TYR A 14 8.40 -2.93 -12.16
C TYR A 14 7.60 -2.95 -10.86
N TYR A 15 7.66 -1.91 -10.02
CA TYR A 15 6.89 -1.78 -8.77
C TYR A 15 5.66 -0.86 -8.88
N GLU A 16 5.33 -0.38 -10.09
CA GLU A 16 4.09 0.39 -10.29
C GLU A 16 2.87 -0.46 -9.95
N ILE A 17 1.86 0.17 -9.35
CA ILE A 17 0.65 -0.51 -8.92
C ILE A 17 -0.58 0.36 -9.19
N ASP A 18 -1.52 -0.21 -9.91
CA ASP A 18 -2.71 0.46 -10.43
C ASP A 18 -3.72 0.66 -9.31
N ASP A 19 -4.41 1.80 -9.34
CA ASP A 19 -5.51 2.12 -8.44
C ASP A 19 -6.56 1.00 -8.41
N ALA A 20 -6.89 0.46 -9.58
CA ALA A 20 -7.86 -0.60 -9.74
C ALA A 20 -7.44 -1.89 -8.99
N VAL A 21 -6.14 -2.21 -8.93
CA VAL A 21 -5.63 -3.36 -8.18
C VAL A 21 -5.59 -3.05 -6.69
N LEU A 22 -5.09 -1.88 -6.29
CA LEU A 22 -5.06 -1.47 -4.89
C LEU A 22 -6.45 -1.51 -4.25
N ARG A 23 -7.46 -1.06 -4.99
CA ARG A 23 -8.84 -1.04 -4.56
C ARG A 23 -9.45 -2.42 -4.36
N GLU A 24 -8.96 -3.44 -5.06
CA GLU A 24 -9.42 -4.82 -4.92
C GLU A 24 -8.75 -5.56 -3.76
N ILE A 25 -7.55 -5.13 -3.35
CA ILE A 25 -6.78 -5.79 -2.28
C ILE A 25 -6.95 -5.13 -0.90
N VAL A 26 -7.27 -3.84 -0.85
CA VAL A 26 -7.55 -3.14 0.42
C VAL A 26 -8.72 -3.82 1.16
N GLY A 27 -8.65 -3.84 2.49
CA GLY A 27 -9.62 -4.52 3.33
C GLY A 27 -9.40 -6.02 3.51
N LYS A 28 -8.60 -6.65 2.64
CA LYS A 28 -8.23 -8.07 2.75
C LYS A 28 -6.77 -8.17 3.19
N LYS A 29 -6.50 -8.98 4.22
CA LYS A 29 -5.11 -9.28 4.60
C LYS A 29 -4.48 -10.11 3.50
N PRO A 30 -3.32 -9.71 2.95
CA PRO A 30 -2.66 -10.48 1.90
C PRO A 30 -2.38 -11.92 2.35
N SER A 31 -2.88 -12.89 1.60
CA SER A 31 -2.80 -14.32 1.93
C SER A 31 -1.94 -15.08 0.91
N THR A 32 -1.61 -16.35 1.21
CA THR A 32 -1.01 -17.28 0.24
C THR A 32 -1.92 -17.59 -0.96
N LYS A 33 -3.23 -17.34 -0.85
CA LYS A 33 -4.22 -17.60 -1.91
C LYS A 33 -4.34 -16.49 -2.96
N MET A 34 -3.67 -15.33 -2.77
CA MET A 34 -3.72 -14.21 -3.72
C MET A 34 -3.31 -14.58 -5.16
N LYS A 35 -2.48 -15.63 -5.37
CA LYS A 35 -2.19 -16.13 -6.72
C LYS A 35 -3.43 -16.71 -7.42
N LYS A 36 -4.33 -17.36 -6.68
CA LYS A 36 -5.62 -17.86 -7.18
C LYS A 36 -6.62 -16.72 -7.40
N GLU A 37 -6.57 -15.70 -6.55
CA GLU A 37 -7.43 -14.52 -6.66
C GLU A 37 -7.03 -13.58 -7.82
N ALA A 38 -5.80 -13.71 -8.34
CA ALA A 38 -5.29 -12.85 -9.42
C ALA A 38 -6.17 -12.86 -10.67
N SER A 39 -6.73 -14.02 -11.04
CA SER A 39 -7.62 -14.15 -12.20
C SER A 39 -8.94 -13.41 -12.01
N GLU A 40 -9.50 -13.43 -10.80
CA GLU A 40 -10.72 -12.67 -10.53
C GLU A 40 -10.45 -11.17 -10.40
N ILE A 41 -9.35 -10.81 -9.72
CA ILE A 41 -8.95 -9.41 -9.54
C ILE A 41 -8.66 -8.77 -10.89
N CYS A 42 -7.98 -9.46 -11.83
CA CYS A 42 -7.69 -8.89 -13.14
C CYS A 42 -8.96 -8.61 -13.96
N LEU A 43 -9.99 -9.46 -13.83
CA LEU A 43 -11.31 -9.23 -14.43
C LEU A 43 -11.99 -8.00 -13.81
N ARG A 44 -12.03 -7.90 -12.47
CA ARG A 44 -12.66 -6.77 -11.76
C ARG A 44 -11.92 -5.44 -11.93
N ALA A 45 -10.59 -5.50 -12.04
CA ALA A 45 -9.73 -4.34 -12.27
C ALA A 45 -9.61 -3.96 -13.76
N ASN A 46 -10.08 -4.81 -14.67
CA ASN A 46 -9.99 -4.66 -16.11
C ASN A 46 -8.54 -4.42 -16.60
N ILE A 47 -7.61 -5.28 -16.15
CA ILE A 47 -6.20 -5.24 -16.57
C ILE A 47 -5.72 -6.63 -17.01
N ASN A 48 -4.60 -6.69 -17.74
CA ASN A 48 -4.06 -7.99 -18.15
C ASN A 48 -3.59 -8.83 -16.95
N TYR A 49 -3.74 -10.15 -17.07
CA TYR A 49 -3.44 -11.11 -16.01
C TYR A 49 -1.97 -11.04 -15.52
N TYR A 50 -1.00 -10.92 -16.43
CA TYR A 50 0.41 -10.88 -16.06
C TYR A 50 0.77 -9.61 -15.27
N SER A 51 0.19 -8.45 -15.64
CA SER A 51 0.33 -7.21 -14.89
C SER A 51 -0.31 -7.33 -13.51
N CYS A 52 -1.54 -7.83 -13.42
CA CYS A 52 -2.22 -8.07 -12.14
C CYS A 52 -1.37 -8.97 -11.23
N ARG A 53 -0.90 -10.10 -11.77
CA ARG A 53 -0.06 -11.06 -11.03
C ARG A 53 1.23 -10.42 -10.51
N ARG A 54 1.95 -9.65 -11.34
CA ARG A 54 3.15 -8.88 -10.93
C ARG A 54 2.83 -7.94 -9.78
N GLN A 55 1.76 -7.15 -9.91
CA GLN A 55 1.36 -6.16 -8.89
C GLN A 55 1.03 -6.82 -7.55
N LEU A 56 0.26 -7.91 -7.57
CA LEU A 56 -0.09 -8.68 -6.37
C LEU A 56 1.13 -9.33 -5.72
N GLU A 57 2.06 -9.85 -6.52
CA GLU A 57 3.31 -10.44 -6.03
C GLU A 57 4.21 -9.38 -5.37
N ASN A 58 4.37 -8.23 -6.01
CA ASN A 58 5.11 -7.09 -5.45
C ASN A 58 4.50 -6.62 -4.14
N PHE A 59 3.17 -6.44 -4.10
CA PHE A 59 2.47 -6.05 -2.88
C PHE A 59 2.70 -7.06 -1.75
N ARG A 60 2.54 -8.36 -2.02
CA ARG A 60 2.78 -9.42 -1.03
C ARG A 60 4.24 -9.42 -0.55
N ARG A 61 5.20 -9.24 -1.46
CA ARG A 61 6.63 -9.19 -1.12
C ARG A 61 6.93 -8.02 -0.18
N ILE A 62 6.38 -6.84 -0.47
CA ILE A 62 6.54 -5.66 0.38
C ILE A 62 5.85 -5.88 1.72
N PHE A 63 4.59 -6.31 1.74
CA PHE A 63 3.83 -6.59 2.96
C PHE A 63 4.60 -7.51 3.90
N LYS A 64 5.05 -8.68 3.42
CA LYS A 64 5.83 -9.63 4.24
C LYS A 64 7.14 -9.03 4.76
N ALA A 65 7.81 -8.22 3.96
CA ALA A 65 9.06 -7.60 4.36
C ALA A 65 8.88 -6.58 5.49
N VAL A 66 7.66 -6.06 5.70
CA VAL A 66 7.39 -4.98 6.67
C VAL A 66 6.30 -5.33 7.69
N GLU A 67 5.70 -6.52 7.65
CA GLU A 67 4.59 -6.90 8.53
C GLU A 67 4.96 -6.89 10.02
N ASN A 68 6.25 -7.12 10.33
CA ASN A 68 6.80 -7.06 11.68
C ASN A 68 7.60 -5.76 11.94
N CYS A 69 7.50 -4.77 11.07
CA CYS A 69 8.22 -3.51 11.21
C CYS A 69 7.67 -2.74 12.41
N LYS A 70 8.59 -2.36 13.33
CA LYS A 70 8.32 -1.40 14.39
C LYS A 70 8.81 -0.03 13.91
N GLY A 71 7.94 0.99 13.93
CA GLY A 71 8.30 2.35 13.54
C GLY A 71 7.74 2.76 12.18
N ASN A 72 8.51 3.55 11.43
CA ASN A 72 8.04 4.23 10.22
C ASN A 72 8.00 3.28 9.00
N LEU A 73 6.79 2.83 8.65
CA LEU A 73 6.56 1.94 7.53
C LEU A 73 7.07 2.49 6.18
N LEU A 74 6.90 3.79 5.92
CA LEU A 74 7.33 4.41 4.66
C LEU A 74 8.86 4.37 4.53
N LEU A 75 9.57 4.71 5.60
CA LEU A 75 11.04 4.67 5.61
C LEU A 75 11.55 3.25 5.43
N GLU A 76 10.89 2.26 6.05
CA GLU A 76 11.30 0.87 5.94
C GLU A 76 11.10 0.31 4.52
N ILE A 77 9.97 0.64 3.86
CA ILE A 77 9.74 0.28 2.45
C ILE A 77 10.81 0.93 1.56
N ARG A 78 11.06 2.23 1.74
CA ARG A 78 12.08 2.97 0.97
C ARG A 78 13.46 2.36 1.14
N ARG A 79 13.84 2.00 2.36
CA ARG A 79 15.15 1.41 2.68
C ARG A 79 15.31 0.02 2.08
N LYS A 80 14.27 -0.83 2.13
CA LYS A 80 14.33 -2.23 1.66
C LYS A 80 14.19 -2.38 0.14
N PHE A 81 13.40 -1.53 -0.50
CA PHE A 81 13.04 -1.68 -1.91
C PHE A 81 13.56 -0.55 -2.81
N LEU A 82 14.13 0.51 -2.23
CA LEU A 82 14.71 1.65 -2.96
C LEU A 82 13.72 2.32 -3.92
N LEU A 83 12.44 2.32 -3.54
CA LEU A 83 11.35 2.90 -4.34
C LEU A 83 11.23 4.41 -4.13
N PRO A 84 10.70 5.16 -5.11
CA PRO A 84 10.39 6.57 -4.95
C PRO A 84 9.33 6.76 -3.86
N THR A 85 9.35 7.93 -3.22
CA THR A 85 8.44 8.29 -2.13
C THR A 85 6.96 8.11 -2.50
N ARG A 86 6.59 8.39 -3.75
CA ARG A 86 5.22 8.19 -4.27
C ARG A 86 4.76 6.74 -4.10
N LEU A 87 5.56 5.78 -4.58
CA LEU A 87 5.26 4.34 -4.46
C LEU A 87 5.32 3.88 -3.00
N CYS A 88 6.31 4.34 -2.24
CA CYS A 88 6.40 4.00 -0.81
C CYS A 88 5.13 4.40 -0.05
N LYS A 89 4.60 5.61 -0.29
CA LYS A 89 3.35 6.09 0.31
C LYS A 89 2.16 5.21 -0.06
N ARG A 90 1.99 4.92 -1.35
CA ARG A 90 0.89 4.09 -1.86
C ARG A 90 0.91 2.68 -1.25
N TYR A 91 2.08 2.04 -1.23
CA TYR A 91 2.24 0.74 -0.56
C TYR A 91 1.99 0.81 0.95
N ALA A 92 2.54 1.81 1.64
CA ALA A 92 2.36 1.93 3.08
C ALA A 92 0.88 2.12 3.48
N LEU A 93 0.15 2.95 2.75
CA LEU A 93 -1.29 3.18 2.98
C LEU A 93 -2.13 1.96 2.65
N ALA A 94 -1.84 1.27 1.54
CA ALA A 94 -2.51 0.02 1.21
C ALA A 94 -2.28 -1.06 2.28
N ILE A 95 -1.04 -1.21 2.76
CA ILE A 95 -0.69 -2.13 3.86
C ILE A 95 -1.45 -1.77 5.13
N PHE A 96 -1.50 -0.48 5.49
CA PHE A 96 -2.28 -0.01 6.62
C PHE A 96 -3.76 -0.38 6.47
N MET A 97 -4.36 -0.08 5.31
CA MET A 97 -5.76 -0.40 5.02
C MET A 97 -6.06 -1.91 5.10
N CYS A 98 -5.14 -2.76 4.63
CA CYS A 98 -5.24 -4.22 4.76
C CYS A 98 -5.11 -4.70 6.22
N THR A 99 -4.18 -4.14 6.98
CA THR A 99 -3.92 -4.53 8.38
C THR A 99 -5.12 -4.27 9.27
N TYR A 100 -5.78 -3.12 9.09
CA TYR A 100 -6.96 -2.72 9.86
C TYR A 100 -8.29 -3.11 9.17
N ARG A 101 -8.24 -3.88 8.07
CA ARG A 101 -9.41 -4.37 7.32
C ARG A 101 -10.42 -3.28 6.93
N PHE A 102 -9.94 -2.16 6.39
CA PHE A 102 -10.83 -1.14 5.85
C PHE A 102 -11.55 -1.63 4.59
N GLU A 103 -12.88 -1.69 4.64
CA GLU A 103 -13.70 -2.10 3.50
C GLU A 103 -14.20 -0.90 2.70
N PHE A 104 -14.00 -0.93 1.38
CA PHE A 104 -14.44 0.13 0.46
C PHE A 104 -15.43 -0.41 -0.56
N PRO A 105 -16.73 -0.52 -0.22
CA PRO A 105 -17.72 -1.10 -1.10
C PRO A 105 -17.93 -0.25 -2.36
N ARG A 106 -17.74 -0.86 -3.54
CA ARG A 106 -17.91 -0.19 -4.85
C ARG A 106 -19.30 0.41 -5.04
N LYS A 107 -20.35 -0.16 -4.44
CA LYS A 107 -21.73 0.36 -4.53
C LYS A 107 -21.89 1.77 -3.96
N ARG A 108 -21.11 2.13 -2.93
CA ARG A 108 -21.23 3.43 -2.23
C ARG A 108 -20.03 4.34 -2.47
N LEU A 109 -18.85 3.77 -2.59
CA LEU A 109 -17.60 4.52 -2.74
C LEU A 109 -17.01 4.39 -4.14
N GLY A 110 -17.81 3.87 -5.10
CA GLY A 110 -17.51 3.62 -6.51
C GLY A 110 -16.70 4.72 -7.19
N TYR A 111 -17.11 5.95 -6.92
CA TYR A 111 -16.61 7.18 -7.53
C TYR A 111 -15.27 7.68 -6.97
N LEU A 112 -14.81 7.16 -5.83
CA LEU A 112 -13.55 7.57 -5.23
C LEU A 112 -12.36 6.84 -5.88
N SER A 113 -11.34 7.62 -6.25
CA SER A 113 -10.03 7.11 -6.67
C SER A 113 -9.27 6.51 -5.49
N PHE A 114 -8.18 5.78 -5.74
CA PHE A 114 -7.36 5.29 -4.64
C PHE A 114 -6.68 6.44 -3.88
N ASP A 115 -6.34 7.53 -4.57
CA ASP A 115 -5.76 8.71 -3.93
C ASP A 115 -6.77 9.40 -2.99
N ASP A 116 -8.07 9.42 -3.33
CA ASP A 116 -9.12 9.89 -2.40
C ASP A 116 -9.20 8.99 -1.16
N LEU A 117 -9.14 7.66 -1.34
CA LEU A 117 -9.09 6.72 -0.23
C LEU A 117 -7.84 6.93 0.65
N CYS A 118 -6.70 7.27 0.04
CA CYS A 118 -5.48 7.62 0.76
C CYS A 118 -5.67 8.87 1.64
N VAL A 119 -6.29 9.93 1.11
CA VAL A 119 -6.57 11.15 1.88
C VAL A 119 -7.47 10.84 3.07
N CYS A 120 -8.55 10.08 2.86
CA CYS A 120 -9.44 9.62 3.91
C CYS A 120 -8.67 8.80 4.97
N CYS A 121 -7.85 7.84 4.52
CA CYS A 121 -7.05 6.99 5.39
C CYS A 121 -6.07 7.80 6.25
N ILE A 122 -5.35 8.76 5.66
CA ILE A 122 -4.46 9.67 6.37
C ILE A 122 -5.22 10.47 7.43
N LYS A 123 -6.41 11.00 7.08
CA LYS A 123 -7.23 11.74 8.04
C LYS A 123 -7.68 10.87 9.20
N MET A 124 -8.10 9.62 8.94
CA MET A 124 -8.47 8.66 9.96
C MET A 124 -7.29 8.35 10.89
N ILE A 125 -6.10 8.07 10.33
CA ILE A 125 -4.87 7.86 11.10
C ILE A 125 -4.61 9.06 12.03
N ASN A 126 -4.64 10.28 11.50
CA ASN A 126 -4.36 11.48 12.26
C ASN A 126 -5.40 11.73 13.38
N CYS A 127 -6.69 11.52 13.10
CA CYS A 127 -7.75 11.69 14.09
C CYS A 127 -7.71 10.60 15.17
N TRP A 128 -7.28 9.39 14.82
CA TRP A 128 -7.16 8.28 15.75
C TRP A 128 -5.93 8.44 16.67
N SER A 129 -4.78 8.86 16.12
CA SER A 129 -3.56 9.08 16.90
C SER A 129 -3.61 10.32 17.80
N ASN A 130 -4.36 11.37 17.44
CA ASN A 130 -4.45 12.60 18.23
C ASN A 130 -5.27 12.49 19.53
N ARG A 131 -6.11 11.45 19.71
CA ARG A 131 -6.81 11.25 21.00
C ARG A 131 -5.98 10.47 22.04
N ALA A 132 -4.85 9.87 21.64
CA ALA A 132 -4.00 9.09 22.53
C ALA A 132 -2.63 9.72 22.83
N PHE A 133 -2.15 10.68 22.02
CA PHE A 133 -0.82 11.25 22.19
C PHE A 133 -0.84 12.77 21.99
N GLY A 134 -0.99 13.50 23.10
CA GLY A 134 -0.75 14.94 23.13
C GLY A 134 0.70 15.25 22.76
N LYS A 135 0.86 16.10 21.74
CA LYS A 135 2.12 16.75 21.33
C LYS A 135 3.25 15.81 20.87
N LEU A 136 3.25 15.39 19.60
CA LEU A 136 4.47 14.87 18.95
C LEU A 136 4.40 14.78 17.41
N TRP A 137 3.84 15.74 16.68
CA TRP A 137 3.85 15.63 15.20
C TRP A 137 4.13 16.94 14.46
N PRO A 138 5.40 17.22 14.09
CA PRO A 138 5.71 18.12 13.00
C PRO A 138 5.75 17.36 11.66
N SER A 139 4.82 17.71 10.78
CA SER A 139 4.96 17.81 9.32
C SER A 139 5.43 16.64 8.42
N GLN A 140 5.61 15.40 8.88
CA GLN A 140 5.82 14.27 7.94
C GLN A 140 4.99 13.05 8.35
N THR A 141 4.19 12.53 7.42
CA THR A 141 3.26 11.40 7.62
C THR A 141 4.04 10.12 7.96
N ILE A 142 4.06 9.75 9.25
CA ILE A 142 4.70 8.54 9.77
C ILE A 142 3.60 7.55 10.15
N ILE A 143 3.42 6.50 9.34
CA ILE A 143 2.57 5.36 9.69
C ILE A 143 3.31 4.56 10.75
N VAL A 144 2.94 4.73 12.02
CA VAL A 144 3.44 3.94 13.16
C VAL A 144 2.53 2.72 13.32
N LEU A 145 3.03 1.55 12.94
CA LEU A 145 2.42 0.28 13.35
C LEU A 145 2.86 0.00 14.79
N LYS A 146 2.00 0.34 15.76
CA LYS A 146 2.03 -0.31 17.08
C LYS A 146 1.13 -1.54 17.01
N THR A 147 1.74 -2.71 16.85
CA THR A 147 1.15 -3.98 17.28
C THR A 147 1.64 -4.27 18.69
N GLY A 148 0.72 -4.32 19.66
CA GLY A 148 0.98 -4.71 21.05
C GLY A 148 0.40 -3.71 22.04
N CYS A 149 -0.88 -3.82 22.38
CA CYS A 149 -1.41 -4.69 23.43
C CYS A 149 -2.85 -5.07 23.08
#